data_AF-A0A942S917-F1
#
_entry.id   AF-A0A942S917-F1
#
_cell.length_a   1.000
_cell.length_b   1.000
_cell.length_c   1.000
_cell.angle_alpha   90.00
_cell.angle_beta   90.00
_cell.angle_gamma   90.00
#
_symmetry.space_group_name_H-M   'P 1'
#
loop_
_entity.id
_entity.type
_entity.pdbx_description
1 polymer ?
#
loop_
_entity_poly.entity_id
_entity_poly.type
_entity_poly.pdbx_seq_one_letter_code
_entity_poly.pdbx_strand_id
1 'polypeptide(L)'
;MKKKLFYLCCILSTSIFSQLPALNKGERLYEDHIITAVDSNEIYVWIGTDHGLFRFNRKRNRKKFYSLSNTGHITNYVTDLYCMKDGCVWIATNNGLLKYDNYTFIPFTIENSDLPENSIISVTVNMNNYLLVGTVHRGTMQMQKNRFYPEIVIDNIARSKQKSLQSRNKPQLGNTGQE
;
A
#
# COMPACT_ATOMS: atom_id res chain seq x y z
N MET A 1 -6.91 4.97 -36.03
CA MET A 1 -6.23 5.92 -35.13
C MET A 1 -5.61 5.15 -33.97
N LYS A 2 -4.28 5.18 -33.85
CA LYS A 2 -3.49 4.37 -32.91
C LYS A 2 -3.69 4.90 -31.48
N LYS A 3 -4.20 4.07 -30.55
CA LYS A 3 -4.29 4.43 -29.12
C LYS A 3 -2.90 4.27 -28.49
N LYS A 4 -2.38 5.37 -27.94
CA LYS A 4 -1.16 5.39 -27.13
C LYS A 4 -1.41 4.59 -25.86
N LEU A 5 -0.71 3.48 -25.74
CA LEU A 5 -0.65 2.64 -24.55
C LEU A 5 0.50 3.17 -23.71
N PHE A 6 0.19 3.99 -22.70
CA PHE A 6 1.21 4.54 -21.80
C PHE A 6 1.43 3.53 -20.67
N TYR A 7 2.42 2.65 -20.86
CA TYR A 7 2.88 1.73 -19.84
C TYR A 7 3.77 2.48 -18.85
N LEU A 8 3.33 2.63 -17.61
CA LEU A 8 4.22 2.96 -16.50
C LEU A 8 3.84 2.15 -15.27
N CYS A 9 4.28 0.89 -15.25
CA CYS A 9 4.68 0.22 -14.01
C CYS A 9 5.63 -0.92 -14.38
N CYS A 10 6.92 -0.62 -14.34
CA CYS A 10 7.99 -1.54 -14.67
C CYS A 10 8.10 -2.66 -13.63
N ILE A 11 7.96 -3.89 -14.13
CA ILE A 11 8.54 -5.14 -13.61
C ILE A 11 7.86 -5.77 -12.38
N LEU A 12 6.53 -5.93 -12.38
CA LEU A 12 5.87 -7.11 -11.74
C LEU A 12 4.49 -7.49 -12.36
N SER A 13 4.06 -6.90 -13.49
CA SER A 13 2.64 -6.97 -13.91
C SER A 13 2.32 -7.70 -15.22
N THR A 14 3.28 -8.27 -15.95
CA THR A 14 2.97 -8.97 -17.21
C THR A 14 2.06 -10.18 -17.00
N SER A 15 2.17 -10.87 -15.87
CA SER A 15 1.28 -12.00 -15.53
C SER A 15 -0.14 -11.53 -15.19
N ILE A 16 -0.29 -10.50 -14.36
CA ILE A 16 -1.62 -10.11 -13.85
C ILE A 16 -2.48 -9.54 -14.99
N PHE A 17 -1.90 -8.71 -15.87
CA PHE A 17 -2.64 -8.14 -17.00
C PHE A 17 -2.98 -9.17 -18.09
N SER A 18 -2.12 -10.17 -18.32
CA SER A 18 -2.44 -11.27 -19.25
C SER A 18 -3.54 -12.20 -18.73
N GLN A 19 -3.81 -12.16 -17.43
CA GLN A 19 -4.81 -12.97 -16.74
C GLN A 19 -6.12 -12.21 -16.50
N LEU A 20 -6.18 -10.92 -16.82
CA LEU A 20 -7.44 -10.19 -16.87
C LEU A 20 -8.29 -10.79 -18.00
N PRO A 21 -9.60 -10.98 -17.77
CA PRO A 21 -10.47 -11.51 -18.80
C PRO A 21 -10.46 -10.55 -19.99
N ALA A 22 -10.63 -11.09 -21.20
CA ALA A 22 -10.81 -10.28 -22.39
C ALA A 22 -11.90 -9.23 -22.11
N LEU A 23 -11.50 -7.96 -22.02
CA LEU A 23 -12.41 -6.86 -21.73
C LEU A 23 -13.29 -6.65 -22.96
N ASN A 24 -14.55 -7.05 -22.87
CA ASN A 24 -15.49 -6.83 -23.95
C ASN A 24 -15.89 -5.35 -24.00
N LYS A 25 -15.94 -4.79 -25.21
CA LYS A 25 -16.41 -3.43 -25.45
C LYS A 25 -17.86 -3.29 -24.96
N GLY A 26 -18.11 -2.29 -24.09
CA GLY A 26 -19.41 -2.03 -23.47
C GLY A 26 -19.56 -2.54 -22.04
N GLU A 27 -18.54 -3.20 -21.48
CA GLU A 27 -18.52 -3.53 -20.05
C GLU A 27 -17.87 -2.42 -19.23
N ARG A 28 -18.38 -2.12 -18.02
CA ARG A 28 -17.86 -1.02 -17.16
C ARG A 28 -16.33 -1.01 -16.97
N LEU A 29 -15.72 -2.17 -16.71
CA LEU A 29 -14.26 -2.28 -16.55
C LEU A 29 -13.48 -1.92 -17.85
N TYR A 30 -14.10 -1.99 -19.02
CA TYR A 30 -13.50 -1.57 -20.29
C TYR A 30 -13.51 -0.04 -20.44
N GLU A 31 -14.43 0.66 -19.77
CA GLU A 31 -14.57 2.12 -19.81
C GLU A 31 -13.79 2.81 -18.69
N ASP A 32 -13.63 2.14 -17.55
CA ASP A 32 -12.86 2.64 -16.42
C ASP A 32 -11.34 2.57 -16.69
N HIS A 33 -10.60 3.59 -16.24
CA HIS A 33 -9.14 3.60 -16.34
C HIS A 33 -8.57 2.73 -15.21
N ILE A 34 -7.94 1.61 -15.57
CA ILE A 34 -7.24 0.75 -14.61
C ILE A 34 -5.96 1.45 -14.15
N ILE A 35 -5.87 1.69 -12.84
CA ILE A 35 -4.73 2.36 -12.20
C ILE A 35 -3.79 1.32 -11.59
N THR A 36 -4.33 0.32 -10.90
CA THR A 36 -3.55 -0.66 -10.13
C THR A 36 -4.27 -2.00 -10.05
N ALA A 37 -3.51 -3.07 -9.77
CA ALA A 37 -4.07 -4.39 -9.49
C ALA A 37 -3.16 -5.18 -8.55
N VAL A 38 -3.76 -6.01 -7.70
CA VAL A 38 -3.04 -6.89 -6.76
C VAL A 38 -3.69 -8.25 -6.68
N ASP A 39 -2.89 -9.32 -6.71
CA ASP A 39 -3.36 -10.66 -6.38
C ASP A 39 -3.63 -10.73 -4.87
N SER A 40 -4.86 -11.12 -4.49
CA SER A 40 -5.15 -11.44 -3.09
C SER A 40 -4.93 -12.91 -2.75
N ASN A 41 -5.13 -13.79 -3.73
CA ASN A 41 -4.81 -15.22 -3.69
C ASN A 41 -4.94 -15.80 -5.10
N GLU A 42 -4.77 -17.11 -5.25
CA GLU A 42 -4.88 -17.83 -6.52
C GLU A 42 -6.22 -17.65 -7.25
N ILE A 43 -7.28 -17.23 -6.54
CA ILE A 43 -8.63 -17.11 -7.08
C ILE A 43 -8.95 -15.66 -7.42
N TYR A 44 -8.47 -14.70 -6.63
CA TYR A 44 -8.97 -13.33 -6.65
C TYR A 44 -7.89 -12.30 -6.93
N VAL A 45 -8.15 -11.45 -7.92
CA VAL A 45 -7.41 -10.22 -8.20
C VAL A 45 -8.28 -9.04 -7.84
N TRP A 46 -7.70 -8.06 -7.17
CA TRP A 46 -8.30 -6.74 -6.98
C TRP A 46 -7.76 -5.78 -8.01
N ILE A 47 -8.64 -4.94 -8.55
CA ILE A 47 -8.32 -3.97 -9.60
C ILE A 47 -8.87 -2.63 -9.17
N GLY A 48 -7.98 -1.66 -8.99
CA GLY A 48 -8.30 -0.28 -8.66
C GLY A 48 -8.43 0.53 -9.94
N THR A 49 -9.50 1.32 -10.02
CA THR A 49 -9.76 2.22 -11.14
C THR A 49 -10.03 3.64 -10.64
N ASP A 50 -10.17 4.57 -11.56
CA ASP A 50 -10.64 5.93 -11.29
C ASP A 50 -12.14 6.00 -10.91
N HIS A 51 -12.89 4.93 -11.11
CA HIS A 51 -14.34 4.86 -10.86
C HIS A 51 -14.76 3.83 -9.81
N GLY A 52 -13.79 3.18 -9.15
CA GLY A 52 -14.02 2.33 -8.00
C GLY A 52 -13.09 1.13 -7.97
N LEU A 53 -13.60 0.04 -7.44
CA LEU A 53 -12.82 -1.16 -7.19
C LEU A 53 -13.51 -2.39 -7.76
N PHE A 54 -12.76 -3.23 -8.47
CA PHE A 54 -13.24 -4.53 -8.92
C PHE A 54 -12.53 -5.66 -8.17
N ARG A 55 -13.27 -6.72 -7.87
CA ARG A 55 -12.74 -8.02 -7.47
C ARG A 55 -13.05 -9.03 -8.55
N PHE A 56 -12.01 -9.53 -9.20
CA PHE A 56 -12.12 -10.52 -10.26
C PHE A 56 -11.83 -11.92 -9.73
N ASN A 57 -12.74 -12.86 -9.98
CA ASN A 57 -12.57 -14.28 -9.72
C ASN A 57 -12.08 -14.96 -11.00
N ARG A 58 -10.83 -15.40 -10.99
CA ARG A 58 -10.12 -15.99 -12.13
C ARG A 58 -10.67 -17.36 -12.51
N LYS A 59 -11.06 -18.18 -11.52
CA LYS A 59 -11.60 -19.53 -11.75
C LYS A 59 -12.99 -19.54 -12.37
N ARG A 60 -13.83 -18.57 -12.03
CA ARG A 60 -15.22 -18.46 -12.50
C ARG A 60 -15.42 -17.43 -13.60
N ASN A 61 -14.37 -16.69 -13.95
CA ASN A 61 -14.45 -15.55 -14.86
C ASN A 61 -15.56 -14.54 -14.48
N ARG A 62 -15.66 -14.20 -13.19
CA ARG A 62 -16.68 -13.28 -12.66
C ARG A 62 -16.04 -12.09 -11.99
N LYS A 63 -16.54 -10.89 -12.27
CA LYS A 63 -16.15 -9.65 -11.60
C LYS A 63 -17.26 -9.13 -10.70
N LYS A 64 -16.88 -8.55 -9.58
CA LYS A 64 -17.76 -7.78 -8.71
C LYS A 64 -17.23 -6.36 -8.61
N PHE A 65 -18.10 -5.39 -8.82
CA PHE A 65 -17.78 -3.96 -8.70
C PHE A 65 -18.16 -3.45 -7.30
N TYR A 66 -17.37 -2.53 -6.77
CA TYR A 66 -17.56 -1.84 -5.51
C TYR A 66 -17.42 -0.34 -5.74
N SER A 67 -18.50 0.40 -5.46
CA SER A 67 -18.45 1.86 -5.32
C SER A 67 -18.02 2.19 -3.90
N LEU A 68 -16.88 2.85 -3.76
CA LEU A 68 -16.30 3.30 -2.49
C LEU A 68 -16.94 4.60 -1.99
N SER A 69 -17.64 5.33 -2.85
CA SER A 69 -18.44 6.51 -2.46
C SER A 69 -19.44 6.26 -1.32
N ASN A 70 -19.86 5.00 -1.14
CA ASN A 70 -20.83 4.62 -0.12
C ASN A 70 -20.19 4.32 1.24
N THR A 71 -18.86 4.35 1.34
CA THR A 71 -18.10 3.96 2.54
C THR A 71 -17.51 5.15 3.28
N GLY A 72 -18.33 6.17 3.58
CA GLY A 72 -17.96 7.28 4.47
C GLY A 72 -16.94 8.26 3.88
N HIS A 73 -17.40 9.18 3.04
CA HIS A 73 -16.60 10.26 2.40
C HIS A 73 -15.41 9.82 1.53
N ILE A 74 -15.17 8.52 1.36
CA ILE A 74 -14.12 8.04 0.47
C ILE A 74 -14.52 8.22 -1.00
N THR A 75 -13.56 8.57 -1.84
CA THR A 75 -13.77 8.69 -3.28
C THR A 75 -13.64 7.34 -3.99
N ASN A 76 -14.16 7.27 -5.21
CA ASN A 76 -14.01 6.11 -6.08
C ASN A 76 -12.63 6.02 -6.76
N TYR A 77 -11.78 7.04 -6.62
CA TYR A 77 -10.51 7.10 -7.32
C TYR A 77 -9.43 6.34 -6.53
N VAL A 78 -9.19 5.09 -6.92
CA VAL A 78 -8.19 4.22 -6.29
C VAL A 78 -6.81 4.55 -6.83
N THR A 79 -5.89 4.92 -5.95
CA THR A 79 -4.51 5.27 -6.31
C THR A 79 -3.56 4.10 -6.19
N ASP A 80 -3.77 3.22 -5.22
CA ASP A 80 -2.92 2.04 -5.00
C ASP A 80 -3.64 0.94 -4.21
N LEU A 81 -3.14 -0.29 -4.32
CA LEU A 81 -3.66 -1.48 -3.64
C LEU A 81 -2.53 -2.31 -3.05
N TYR A 82 -2.73 -2.79 -1.83
CA TYR A 82 -1.83 -3.75 -1.20
C TYR A 82 -2.59 -4.89 -0.54
N CYS A 83 -2.24 -6.13 -0.87
CA CYS A 83 -2.77 -7.30 -0.17
C CYS A 83 -1.78 -7.80 0.88
N MET A 84 -2.24 -7.85 2.12
CA MET A 84 -1.52 -8.45 3.24
C MET A 84 -1.56 -9.98 3.13
N LYS A 85 -0.63 -10.65 3.83
CA LYS A 85 -0.53 -12.12 3.85
C LYS A 85 -1.75 -12.81 4.45
N ASP A 86 -2.51 -12.13 5.30
CA ASP A 86 -3.76 -12.62 5.90
C ASP A 86 -4.98 -12.45 4.97
N GLY A 87 -4.77 -11.94 3.75
CA GLY A 87 -5.82 -11.67 2.78
C GLY A 87 -6.54 -10.33 2.98
N CYS A 88 -6.16 -9.53 3.98
CA CYS A 88 -6.65 -8.15 4.09
C CYS A 88 -6.14 -7.33 2.91
N VAL A 89 -7.01 -6.49 2.34
CA VAL A 89 -6.64 -5.60 1.24
C VAL A 89 -6.72 -4.16 1.72
N TRP A 90 -5.63 -3.42 1.54
CA TRP A 90 -5.57 -1.99 1.74
C TRP A 90 -5.75 -1.27 0.42
N ILE A 91 -6.62 -0.26 0.43
CA ILE A 91 -7.00 0.51 -0.74
C ILE A 91 -6.70 1.98 -0.46
N ALA A 92 -5.67 2.49 -1.13
CA ALA A 92 -5.37 3.90 -1.16
C ALA A 92 -6.29 4.60 -2.15
N THR A 93 -6.81 5.75 -1.75
CA THR A 93 -7.63 6.60 -2.62
C THR A 93 -7.15 8.05 -2.54
N ASN A 94 -7.58 8.89 -3.48
CA ASN A 94 -7.28 10.31 -3.39
C ASN A 94 -8.03 11.04 -2.26
N ASN A 95 -8.94 10.38 -1.53
CA ASN A 95 -9.59 10.90 -0.33
C ASN A 95 -9.86 9.81 0.72
N GLY A 96 -8.79 9.28 1.30
CA GLY A 96 -8.76 8.39 2.45
C GLY A 96 -8.17 7.02 2.14
N LEU A 97 -8.01 6.22 3.18
CA LEU A 97 -7.53 4.84 3.11
C LEU A 97 -8.66 3.90 3.50
N LEU A 98 -8.82 2.78 2.80
CA LEU A 98 -9.73 1.71 3.24
C LEU A 98 -8.97 0.43 3.56
N LYS A 99 -9.47 -0.30 4.55
CA LYS A 99 -9.17 -1.71 4.77
C LYS A 99 -10.38 -2.55 4.39
N TYR A 100 -10.18 -3.55 3.55
CA TYR A 100 -11.13 -4.64 3.35
C TYR A 100 -10.66 -5.88 4.11
N ASP A 101 -11.45 -6.31 5.09
CA ASP A 101 -11.12 -7.41 6.02
C ASP A 101 -11.76 -8.76 5.62
N ASN A 102 -12.08 -8.92 4.34
CA ASN A 102 -12.88 -10.00 3.75
C ASN A 102 -14.40 -9.92 3.97
N TYR A 103 -14.88 -9.05 4.87
CA TYR A 103 -16.31 -8.90 5.15
C TYR A 103 -16.80 -7.51 4.80
N THR A 104 -16.09 -6.48 5.26
CA THR A 104 -16.51 -5.09 5.21
C THR A 104 -15.38 -4.17 4.77
N PHE A 105 -15.74 -2.95 4.37
CA PHE A 105 -14.80 -1.87 4.13
C PHE A 105 -14.77 -0.96 5.36
N ILE A 106 -13.57 -0.75 5.90
CA ILE A 106 -13.33 0.07 7.08
C ILE A 106 -12.55 1.31 6.61
N PRO A 107 -13.16 2.51 6.63
CA PRO A 107 -12.51 3.74 6.18
C PRO A 107 -11.62 4.34 7.27
N PHE A 108 -10.51 4.92 6.84
CA PHE A 108 -9.59 5.73 7.64
C PHE A 108 -9.42 7.08 6.94
N THR A 109 -9.85 8.14 7.60
CA THR A 109 -9.77 9.53 7.15
C THR A 109 -9.29 10.41 8.30
N ILE A 110 -8.99 11.68 8.02
CA ILE A 110 -8.64 12.67 9.05
C ILE A 110 -9.77 12.88 10.06
N GLU A 111 -11.02 12.62 9.68
CA GLU A 111 -12.18 12.82 10.53
C GLU A 111 -12.44 11.66 11.50
N ASN A 112 -12.01 10.44 11.16
CA ASN A 112 -12.34 9.23 11.92
C ASN A 112 -11.13 8.44 12.44
N SER A 113 -9.92 8.93 12.19
CA SER A 113 -8.67 8.26 12.55
C SER A 113 -7.54 9.27 12.79
N ASP A 114 -6.37 8.78 13.18
CA ASP A 114 -5.16 9.62 13.36
C ASP A 114 -4.39 9.85 12.04
N LEU A 115 -4.97 9.48 10.90
CA LEU A 115 -4.38 9.75 9.61
C LEU A 115 -4.25 11.27 9.43
N PRO A 116 -3.06 11.82 9.11
CA PRO A 116 -2.87 13.27 9.07
C PRO A 116 -3.28 13.92 7.74
N GLU A 117 -3.63 13.12 6.72
CA GLU A 117 -3.99 13.57 5.38
C GLU A 117 -4.82 12.51 4.64
N ASN A 118 -5.89 12.91 3.96
CA ASN A 118 -6.72 11.99 3.18
C ASN A 118 -6.14 11.65 1.80
N SER A 119 -5.30 12.48 1.19
CA SER A 119 -4.76 12.21 -0.14
C SER A 119 -3.66 11.14 -0.07
N ILE A 120 -4.03 9.88 -0.31
CA ILE A 120 -3.14 8.73 -0.25
C ILE A 120 -2.68 8.36 -1.65
N ILE A 121 -1.37 8.25 -1.86
CA ILE A 121 -0.78 7.96 -3.17
C ILE A 121 -0.22 6.54 -3.28
N SER A 122 0.11 5.92 -2.16
CA SER A 122 0.68 4.58 -2.15
C SER A 122 0.43 3.86 -0.84
N VAL A 123 0.39 2.54 -0.90
CA VAL A 123 0.30 1.68 0.27
C VAL A 123 1.20 0.46 0.10
N THR A 124 2.02 0.18 1.11
CA THR A 124 2.96 -0.96 1.10
C THR A 124 3.23 -1.44 2.52
N VAL A 125 4.19 -2.34 2.72
CA VAL A 125 4.66 -2.74 4.05
C VAL A 125 6.17 -2.63 4.13
N ASN A 126 6.67 -2.38 5.34
CA ASN A 126 8.10 -2.47 5.62
C ASN A 126 8.53 -3.89 6.01
N MET A 127 9.83 -4.07 6.28
CA MET A 127 10.41 -5.37 6.66
C MET A 127 9.85 -5.95 7.96
N ASN A 128 9.25 -5.12 8.82
CA ASN A 128 8.59 -5.55 10.05
C ASN A 128 7.09 -5.86 9.85
N ASN A 129 6.61 -5.88 8.60
CA ASN A 129 5.20 -6.02 8.21
C ASN A 129 4.28 -4.92 8.75
N TYR A 130 4.81 -3.73 9.08
CA TYR A 130 3.96 -2.57 9.32
C TYR A 130 3.52 -1.96 8.00
N LEU A 131 2.25 -1.56 7.93
CA LEU A 131 1.72 -0.86 6.77
C LEU A 131 2.38 0.52 6.67
N LEU A 132 2.86 0.86 5.49
CA LEU A 132 3.32 2.18 5.13
C LEU A 132 2.29 2.81 4.19
N VAL A 133 1.96 4.06 4.45
CA VAL A 133 0.95 4.85 3.74
C VAL A 133 1.62 6.12 3.26
N GLY A 134 1.85 6.23 1.96
CA GLY A 134 2.37 7.44 1.36
C GLY A 134 1.26 8.47 1.17
N THR A 135 1.45 9.66 1.72
CA THR A 135 0.54 10.79 1.52
C THR A 135 1.17 11.83 0.59
N VAL A 136 0.36 12.69 -0.03
CA VAL A 136 0.87 13.71 -0.96
C VAL A 136 1.76 14.75 -0.27
N HIS A 137 1.38 15.22 0.93
CA HIS A 137 2.04 16.37 1.57
C HIS A 137 2.68 16.08 2.93
N ARG A 138 2.30 14.98 3.61
CA ARG A 138 2.81 14.61 4.95
C ARG A 138 3.89 13.52 4.93
N GLY A 139 4.27 13.04 3.74
CA GLY A 139 5.26 11.98 3.59
C GLY A 139 4.68 10.60 3.94
N THR A 140 5.53 9.70 4.43
CA THR A 140 5.13 8.31 4.71
C THR A 140 4.70 8.13 6.16
N MET A 141 3.49 7.63 6.36
CA MET A 141 2.96 7.22 7.66
C MET A 141 3.08 5.71 7.82
N GLN A 142 3.61 5.26 8.94
CA GLN A 142 3.55 3.87 9.36
C GLN A 142 2.30 3.65 10.22
N MET A 143 1.53 2.61 9.91
CA MET A 143 0.40 2.20 10.74
C MET A 143 0.78 1.05 11.69
N GLN A 144 0.51 1.25 12.98
CA GLN A 144 0.68 0.24 14.02
C GLN A 144 -0.56 0.22 14.92
N LYS A 145 -1.22 -0.95 15.06
CA LYS A 145 -2.43 -1.11 15.89
C LYS A 145 -3.52 -0.04 15.59
N ASN A 146 -3.77 0.23 14.30
CA ASN A 146 -4.71 1.26 13.80
C ASN A 146 -4.37 2.71 14.17
N ARG A 147 -3.12 2.99 14.57
CA ARG A 147 -2.59 4.34 14.80
C ARG A 147 -1.54 4.66 13.76
N PHE A 148 -1.49 5.91 13.31
CA PHE A 148 -0.55 6.38 12.29
C PHE A 148 0.58 7.18 12.94
N TYR A 149 1.81 6.87 12.54
CA TYR A 149 3.02 7.53 13.01
C TYR A 149 3.86 7.93 11.81
N PRO A 150 4.49 9.12 11.78
CA PRO A 150 5.47 9.43 10.75
C PRO A 150 6.57 8.36 10.73
N GLU A 151 6.95 7.88 9.54
CA GLU A 151 8.07 6.97 9.41
C GLU A 151 9.37 7.73 9.66
N ILE A 152 9.95 7.56 10.86
CA ILE A 152 11.26 8.14 11.19
C ILE A 152 12.33 7.22 10.65
N VAL A 153 12.86 7.56 9.47
CA VAL A 153 14.11 6.96 8.98
C VAL A 153 15.26 7.56 9.78
N ILE A 154 15.58 6.97 10.93
CA ILE A 154 16.86 7.26 11.57
C ILE A 154 17.92 6.59 10.70
N ASP A 155 18.60 7.38 9.88
CA ASP A 155 19.79 6.92 9.18
C ASP A 155 20.73 6.24 10.19
N ASN A 156 21.03 4.97 9.95
CA ASN A 156 21.92 4.15 10.77
C ASN A 156 23.34 4.75 10.93
N ILE A 157 23.64 5.84 10.22
CA ILE A 157 24.86 6.65 10.35
C ILE A 157 24.99 7.26 11.75
N ALA A 158 23.88 7.67 12.38
CA ALA A 158 23.93 8.24 13.73
C ALA A 158 24.30 7.19 14.78
N ARG A 159 23.73 5.97 14.67
CA ARG A 159 24.00 4.85 15.59
C ARG A 159 25.41 4.27 15.39
N SER A 160 25.93 4.24 14.16
CA SER A 160 27.30 3.77 13.90
C SER A 160 28.35 4.75 14.42
N LYS A 161 28.13 6.07 14.30
CA LYS A 161 28.98 7.10 14.90
C LYS A 161 29.00 7.05 16.43
N GLN A 162 27.85 6.80 17.08
CA GLN A 162 27.78 6.70 18.53
C GLN A 162 28.51 5.46 19.08
N LYS A 163 28.39 4.30 18.39
CA LYS A 163 29.13 3.08 18.77
C LYS A 163 30.64 3.21 18.57
N SER A 164 31.10 3.91 17.53
CA SER A 164 32.53 4.14 17.29
C SER A 164 33.16 5.16 18.24
N LEU A 165 32.37 6.12 18.75
CA LEU A 165 32.79 7.05 19.79
C LEU A 165 32.90 6.39 21.17
N GLN A 166 31.99 5.46 21.50
CA GLN A 166 32.04 4.72 22.76
C GLN A 166 33.14 3.65 22.83
N SER A 167 33.53 3.05 21.69
CA SER A 167 34.64 2.10 21.65
C SER A 167 36.02 2.77 21.74
N ARG A 168 36.15 4.03 21.33
CA ARG A 168 37.38 4.84 21.46
C ARG A 168 37.65 5.32 22.90
N ASN A 169 36.62 5.41 23.74
CA ASN A 169 36.73 5.97 25.09
C ASN A 169 36.80 4.91 26.20
N LYS A 170 36.98 3.62 25.90
CA LYS A 170 37.28 2.62 26.94
C LYS A 170 38.76 2.74 27.33
N PRO A 171 39.09 3.09 28.60
CA PRO A 171 40.47 3.04 29.06
C PRO A 171 40.94 1.58 29.03
N GLN A 172 42.13 1.35 28.47
CA GLN A 172 42.79 0.06 28.61
C GLN A 172 43.18 -0.08 30.09
N LEU A 173 42.49 -0.95 30.83
CA LEU A 173 42.98 -1.41 32.13
C LEU A 173 44.27 -2.17 31.85
N GLY A 174 45.40 -1.52 32.12
CA GLY A 174 46.70 -2.16 32.13
C GLY A 174 46.73 -3.21 33.22
N ASN A 175 47.01 -4.46 32.82
CA ASN A 175 47.44 -5.52 33.70
C ASN A 175 48.62 -5.01 34.56
N THR A 176 48.41 -4.90 35.86
CA THR A 176 49.50 -4.88 36.84
C THR A 176 49.19 -5.98 37.86
N GLY A 177 49.87 -7.09 37.66
CA GLY A 177 49.86 -8.22 38.56
C GLY A 177 51.04 -9.10 38.22
N GLN A 178 52.17 -8.86 38.89
CA GLN A 178 53.15 -9.84 39.38
C GLN A 178 54.43 -9.10 39.82
N GLU A 179 54.57 -8.91 41.12
CA GLU A 179 55.72 -9.42 41.91
C GLU A 179 55.16 -9.97 43.24
#